data_AF-A0A081R517-F1
#
_entry.id   AF-A0A081R517-F1
#
_cell.length_a   1.000
_cell.length_b   1.000
_cell.length_c   1.000
_cell.angle_alpha   90.00
_cell.angle_beta   90.00
_cell.angle_gamma   90.00
#
_symmetry.space_group_name_H-M   'P 1'
#
loop_
_entity.id
_entity.type
_entity.pdbx_description
1 polymer ?
#
loop_
_entity_poly.entity_id
_entity_poly.type
_entity_poly.pdbx_seq_one_letter_code
_entity_poly.pdbx_strand_id
1 'polypeptide(L)' 'MLSFFNDVEAAYEDKVEAKKLLESYKEFKLVVPSKSEEKRLGREFETVSGYSLYRAVQAAKEKREGKISLEN' A
#
# COMPACT_ATOMS: atom_id res chain seq x y z
N MET A 1 -8.15 6.93 1.47
CA MET A 1 -8.14 5.71 2.32
C MET A 1 -8.49 4.48 1.48
N LEU A 2 -9.68 4.42 0.86
CA LEU A 2 -10.03 3.35 -0.11
C LEU A 2 -9.04 3.28 -1.29
N SER A 3 -8.65 4.44 -1.84
CA SER A 3 -7.63 4.55 -2.90
C SER A 3 -6.32 3.83 -2.57
N PHE A 4 -5.83 3.96 -1.34
CA PHE A 4 -4.59 3.34 -0.91
C PHE A 4 -4.69 1.81 -0.85
N PHE A 5 -5.77 1.27 -0.26
CA PHE A 5 -5.96 -0.18 -0.21
C PHE A 5 -6.13 -0.79 -1.61
N ASN A 6 -6.89 -0.14 -2.49
CA ASN A 6 -7.04 -0.58 -3.88
C ASN A 6 -5.71 -0.54 -4.65
N ASP A 7 -4.86 0.47 -4.40
CA ASP A 7 -3.53 0.54 -5.01
C ASP A 7 -2.60 -0.55 -4.46
N VAL A 8 -2.77 -0.96 -3.20
CA VAL A 8 -2.07 -2.13 -2.63
C VAL A 8 -2.55 -3.41 -3.30
N GLU A 9 -3.86 -3.64 -3.42
CA GLU A 9 -4.42 -4.81 -4.14
C GLU A 9 -3.90 -4.87 -5.59
N ALA A 10 -3.93 -3.75 -6.31
CA ALA A 10 -3.40 -3.66 -7.67
C ALA A 10 -1.90 -3.98 -7.74
N ALA A 11 -1.13 -3.72 -6.68
CA ALA A 11 0.29 -4.09 -6.63
C ALA A 11 0.49 -5.62 -6.58
N TYR A 12 -0.46 -6.40 -6.05
CA TYR A 12 -0.37 -7.86 -5.99
C TYR A 12 -1.11 -8.57 -7.13
N GLU A 13 -2.18 -7.96 -7.68
CA GLU A 13 -3.02 -8.59 -8.70
C GLU A 13 -2.63 -8.25 -10.14
N ASP A 14 -1.99 -7.10 -10.35
CA ASP A 14 -1.44 -6.70 -11.66
C ASP A 14 -0.18 -5.86 -11.42
N LYS A 15 -0.31 -4.54 -11.55
CA LYS A 15 0.76 -3.58 -11.39
C LYS A 15 0.21 -2.21 -11.06
N VAL A 16 0.96 -1.45 -10.28
CA VAL A 16 0.61 -0.08 -9.93
C VAL A 16 1.81 0.84 -10.12
N GLU A 17 1.57 2.07 -10.56
CA GLU A 17 2.61 3.10 -10.61
C GLU A 17 3.11 3.39 -9.19
N ALA A 18 4.42 3.29 -8.96
CA ALA A 18 5.03 3.54 -7.65
C ALA A 18 4.64 4.93 -7.11
N LYS A 19 4.64 5.95 -7.98
CA LYS A 19 4.22 7.31 -7.61
C LYS A 19 2.77 7.35 -7.13
N LYS A 20 1.86 6.70 -7.86
CA LYS A 20 0.43 6.65 -7.53
C LYS A 20 0.20 6.03 -6.16
N LEU A 21 0.83 4.89 -5.87
CA LEU A 21 0.73 4.24 -4.56
C LEU A 21 1.30 5.12 -3.45
N LEU A 22 2.43 5.79 -3.67
CA LEU A 22 3.01 6.69 -2.66
C LEU A 22 2.16 7.94 -2.41
N GLU A 23 1.46 8.45 -3.43
CA GLU A 23 0.51 9.56 -3.29
C GLU A 23 -0.72 9.14 -2.47
N SER A 24 -1.34 8.01 -2.80
CA SER A 24 -2.48 7.50 -2.03
C SER A 24 -2.08 7.09 -0.61
N TYR A 25 -0.85 6.58 -0.41
CA TYR A 25 -0.27 6.35 0.92
C TYR A 25 -0.09 7.65 1.70
N LYS A 26 0.36 8.73 1.06
CA LYS A 26 0.48 10.05 1.72
C LYS A 26 -0.87 10.55 2.19
N GLU A 27 -1.92 10.46 1.37
CA GLU A 27 -3.29 10.81 1.75
C GLU A 27 -3.81 9.93 2.90
N PHE A 28 -3.56 8.63 2.84
CA PHE A 28 -3.85 7.71 3.93
C PHE A 28 -3.20 8.16 5.24
N LYS A 29 -1.92 8.58 5.20
CA LYS A 29 -1.20 9.06 6.39
C LYS A 29 -1.67 10.41 6.93
N LEU A 30 -2.33 11.24 6.13
CA LEU A 30 -2.98 12.45 6.63
C LEU A 30 -4.18 12.12 7.53
N VAL A 31 -4.90 11.05 7.20
CA VAL A 31 -6.06 10.58 7.98
C VAL A 31 -5.64 9.65 9.13
N VAL A 32 -4.63 8.80 8.89
CA VAL A 32 -4.07 7.85 9.85
C VAL A 32 -2.62 8.22 10.17
N PRO A 33 -2.38 9.31 10.93
CA PRO A 33 -1.02 9.76 11.25
C PRO A 33 -0.30 8.76 12.15
N SER A 34 -1.02 8.10 13.06
CA SER A 34 -0.46 7.16 14.02
C SER A 34 0.11 5.91 13.36
N LYS A 35 1.35 5.56 13.74
CA LYS A 35 2.02 4.32 13.29
C LYS A 35 1.38 3.06 13.91
N SER A 36 0.86 3.15 15.14
CA SER A 36 0.20 2.00 15.77
C SER A 36 -1.13 1.69 15.11
N GLU A 37 -1.87 2.72 14.70
CA GLU A 37 -3.13 2.57 13.98
C GLU A 37 -2.92 2.03 12.57
N GLU A 38 -1.95 2.57 11.82
CA GLU A 38 -1.53 2.02 10.52
C GLU A 38 -1.18 0.53 10.63
N LYS A 39 -0.41 0.13 11.66
CA LYS A 39 -0.09 -1.29 11.90
C LYS A 39 -1.32 -2.14 12.20
N ARG A 40 -2.31 -1.59 12.92
CA ARG A 40 -3.56 -2.31 13.23
C ARG A 40 -4.37 -2.52 11.95
N LEU A 41 -4.62 -1.44 11.20
CA LEU A 41 -5.33 -1.49 9.92
C LEU A 41 -4.62 -2.39 8.90
N GLY A 42 -3.29 -2.34 8.87
CA GLY A 42 -2.50 -3.21 7.99
C GLY A 42 -2.66 -4.70 8.31
N ARG A 43 -2.67 -5.08 9.59
CA ARG A 43 -2.96 -6.47 9.97
C ARG A 43 -4.39 -6.88 9.64
N GLU A 44 -5.37 -6.01 9.88
CA GLU A 44 -6.79 -6.28 9.57
C GLU A 44 -6.99 -6.47 8.07
N PHE A 45 -6.40 -5.59 7.25
CA PHE A 45 -6.40 -5.72 5.79
C PHE A 45 -5.73 -7.01 5.33
N GLU A 46 -4.49 -7.27 5.78
CA GLU A 46 -3.72 -8.45 5.38
C GLU A 46 -4.40 -9.77 5.80
N THR A 47 -5.12 -9.79 6.93
CA THR A 47 -5.89 -10.97 7.36
C THR A 47 -7.04 -11.29 6.41
N VAL A 48 -7.64 -10.29 5.76
CA VAL A 48 -8.80 -10.47 4.87
C VAL A 48 -8.35 -10.66 3.41
N SER A 49 -7.39 -9.87 2.93
CA SER A 49 -6.95 -9.88 1.53
C SER A 49 -5.77 -10.82 1.26
N GLY A 50 -4.96 -11.13 2.28
CA GLY A 50 -3.66 -11.78 2.11
C GLY A 50 -2.53 -10.84 1.68
N TYR A 51 -2.80 -9.55 1.46
CA TYR A 51 -1.84 -8.60 0.91
C TYR A 51 -1.21 -7.71 1.99
N SER A 52 0.12 -7.63 1.99
CA SER A 52 0.83 -6.77 2.93
C SER A 52 1.01 -5.35 2.36
N LEU A 53 0.31 -4.37 2.95
CA LEU A 53 0.51 -2.95 2.59
C LEU A 53 1.92 -2.45 2.90
N TYR A 54 2.59 -3.04 3.90
CA TYR A 54 3.95 -2.65 4.24
C TYR A 54 4.91 -2.98 3.10
N ARG A 55 4.84 -4.21 2.57
CA ARG A 55 5.65 -4.64 1.42
C ARG A 55 5.36 -3.79 0.18
N ALA A 56 4.09 -3.51 -0.11
CA ALA A 56 3.69 -2.65 -1.23
C ALA A 56 4.31 -1.24 -1.12
N VAL A 57 4.24 -0.62 0.05
CA VAL A 57 4.84 0.70 0.29
C VAL A 57 6.37 0.66 0.24
N GLN A 58 7.03 -0.39 0.76
CA GLN A 58 8.49 -0.53 0.63
C GLN A 58 8.91 -0.64 -0.84
N ALA A 59 8.27 -1.52 -1.59
CA ALA A 59 8.56 -1.70 -3.02
C ALA A 59 8.37 -0.41 -3.81
N ALA A 60 7.30 0.34 -3.53
CA ALA A 60 7.07 1.63 -4.17
C ALA A 60 8.15 2.67 -3.82
N LYS A 61 8.60 2.72 -2.56
CA LYS A 61 9.67 3.64 -2.11
C LYS A 61 11.03 3.30 -2.72
N GLU A 62 11.34 2.02 -2.88
CA GLU A 62 12.58 1.56 -3.50
C GLU A 62 12.57 1.84 -5.00
N LYS A 63 11.44 1.55 -5.66
CA LYS A 63 11.27 1.77 -7.10
C LYS A 63 11.26 3.26 -7.46
N ARG A 64 10.60 4.10 -6.66
CA ARG A 64 10.35 5.56 -6.85
C ARG A 64 9.53 5.92 -8.09
N GLU A 65 9.83 5.34 -9.26
CA GLU A 65 9.17 5.61 -10.54
C GLU A 65 8.93 4.34 -11.38
N GLY A 66 7.87 4.37 -12.19
CA GLY A 66 7.42 3.22 -12.97
C GLY A 66 6.57 2.25 -12.15
N LYS A 67 6.24 1.11 -12.76
CA LYS A 67 5.29 0.15 -12.19
C LYS A 67 5.97 -0.86 -11.26
N ILE A 68 5.27 -1.22 -10.18
CA ILE A 68 5.61 -2.34 -9.29
C ILE A 68 4.54 -3.43 -9.39
N SER A 69 4.96 -4.67 -9.13
CA SER A 69 4.13 -5.85 -8.99
C SER A 69 4.76 -6.74 -7.91
N LEU A 70 3.96 -7.36 -7.06
CA LEU A 70 4.38 -8.18 -5.93
C LEU A 70 3.75 -9.57 -6.00
N GLU A 71 4.47 -10.54 -5.45
CA GLU A 71 3.97 -11.89 -5.24
C GLU A 71 3.61 -12.07 -3.76
N ASN A 72 2.61 -12.92 -3.48
CA ASN A 72 2.15 -13.25 -2.13
C ASN A 72 3.22 -14.02 -1.32
#